data_AF-J9GLD3-F1
#
_entry.id   AF-J9GLD3-F1
#
_cell.length_a   1.000
_cell.length_b   1.000
_cell.length_c   1.000
_cell.angle_alpha   90.00
_cell.angle_beta   90.00
_cell.angle_gamma   90.00
#
_symmetry.space_group_name_H-M   'P 1'
#
loop_
_entity.id
_entity.type
_entity.pdbx_description
1 polymer ?
#
loop_
_entity_poly.entity_id
_entity_poly.type
_entity_poly.pdbx_seq_one_letter_code
_entity_poly.pdbx_strand_id
1 'polypeptide(L)'
;MHLFLTLLQEQTTENAEFEQRREHMEAVLQEENRNLLIALGSSYTQPLHEADATRNRLVVNINRIVTGHAKLPEVPGNEAAVKLYSLLQQYKVNVNWKIGQKTGILTNLVEDLLGESFQKEVETLGIKPAVEKLKEENERVNTMLLARSKEKSEFVHEALAKARIETDKAYSEITEFIEAYSKSSVTRSRRS
;
A
#
# COMPACT_ATOMS: atom_id res chain seq x y z
N MET A 1 -4.29 12.95 23.27
CA MET A 1 -5.45 13.40 22.47
C MET A 1 -6.69 12.56 22.72
N HIS A 2 -6.71 11.27 22.39
CA HIS A 2 -7.90 10.44 22.63
C HIS A 2 -8.35 10.41 24.11
N LEU A 3 -7.41 10.17 25.05
CA LEU A 3 -7.67 10.24 26.49
C LEU A 3 -8.20 11.62 26.94
N PHE A 4 -7.73 12.70 26.33
CA PHE A 4 -8.15 14.06 26.69
C PHE A 4 -9.60 14.32 26.26
N LEU A 5 -10.00 13.87 25.07
CA LEU A 5 -11.41 13.95 24.64
C LEU A 5 -12.33 13.08 25.50
N THR A 6 -11.91 11.88 25.89
CA THR A 6 -12.69 11.05 26.84
C THR A 6 -12.94 11.81 28.14
N LEU A 7 -11.91 12.45 28.69
CA LEU A 7 -12.03 13.27 29.90
C LEU A 7 -12.90 14.51 29.68
N LEU A 8 -12.87 15.14 28.51
CA LEU A 8 -13.75 16.27 28.16
C LEU A 8 -15.22 15.83 28.00
N GLN A 9 -15.47 14.64 27.47
CA GLN A 9 -16.82 14.09 27.29
C GLN A 9 -17.46 13.71 28.64
N GLU A 10 -16.65 13.35 29.64
CA GLU A 10 -17.10 13.11 31.01
C GLU A 10 -17.46 14.40 31.76
N GLN A 11 -17.04 15.57 31.24
CA GLN A 11 -17.38 16.88 31.81
C GLN A 11 -18.70 17.39 31.22
N THR A 12 -19.76 17.38 32.02
CA THR A 12 -21.03 18.08 31.73
C THR A 12 -21.00 19.49 32.28
N THR A 13 -21.20 20.50 31.43
CA THR A 13 -21.29 21.91 31.83
C THR A 13 -22.48 22.60 31.16
N GLU A 14 -23.05 23.63 31.79
CA GLU A 14 -24.06 24.51 31.15
C GLU A 14 -23.41 25.62 30.29
N ASN A 15 -22.07 25.62 30.17
CA ASN A 15 -21.34 26.66 29.47
C ASN A 15 -21.33 26.41 27.95
N ALA A 16 -22.17 27.14 27.24
CA ALA A 16 -22.30 27.03 25.78
C ALA A 16 -20.97 27.19 25.03
N GLU A 17 -20.04 28.03 25.51
CA GLU A 17 -18.73 28.21 24.88
C GLU A 17 -17.82 26.99 25.09
N PHE A 18 -17.89 26.34 26.26
CA PHE A 18 -17.20 25.08 26.51
C PHE A 18 -17.70 23.98 25.57
N GLU A 19 -19.01 23.82 25.48
CA GLU A 19 -19.66 22.80 24.65
C GLU A 19 -19.30 23.01 23.16
N GLN A 20 -19.32 24.25 22.68
CA GLN A 20 -18.92 24.58 21.30
C GLN A 20 -17.45 24.21 21.03
N ARG A 21 -16.53 24.54 21.94
CA ARG A 21 -15.10 24.19 21.80
C ARG A 21 -14.88 22.69 21.88
N ARG A 22 -15.65 21.97 22.71
CA ARG A 22 -15.62 20.50 22.80
C ARG A 22 -16.08 19.85 21.50
N GLU A 23 -17.19 20.30 20.92
CA GLU A 23 -17.68 19.80 19.63
C GLU A 23 -16.68 20.08 18.50
N HIS A 24 -16.09 21.28 18.47
CA HIS A 24 -15.05 21.62 17.49
C HIS A 24 -13.84 20.69 17.63
N MET A 25 -13.35 20.49 18.85
CA MET A 25 -12.24 19.58 19.18
C MET A 25 -12.52 18.14 18.74
N GLU A 26 -13.74 17.65 18.96
CA GLU A 26 -14.16 16.32 18.52
C GLU A 26 -14.15 16.22 16.99
N ALA A 27 -14.71 17.21 16.29
CA ALA A 27 -14.76 17.24 14.84
C ALA A 27 -13.37 17.25 14.19
N VAL A 28 -12.43 18.07 14.69
CA VAL A 28 -11.07 18.12 14.14
C VAL A 28 -10.28 16.85 14.42
N LEU A 29 -10.44 16.22 15.60
CA LEU A 29 -9.76 14.95 15.87
C LEU A 29 -10.33 13.80 15.02
N GLN A 30 -11.65 13.77 14.79
CA GLN A 30 -12.25 12.80 13.88
C GLN A 30 -11.66 12.94 12.46
N GLU A 31 -11.47 14.17 11.99
CA GLU A 31 -10.86 14.44 10.68
C GLU A 31 -9.36 14.10 10.65
N GLU A 32 -8.59 14.37 11.72
CA GLU A 32 -7.19 13.92 11.81
C GLU A 32 -7.11 12.38 11.76
N ASN A 33 -7.93 11.68 12.54
CA ASN A 33 -7.96 10.22 12.55
C ASN A 33 -8.32 9.64 11.18
N ARG A 34 -9.29 10.24 10.49
CA ARG A 34 -9.64 9.86 9.12
C ARG A 34 -8.44 10.00 8.17
N ASN A 35 -7.76 11.14 8.20
CA ASN A 35 -6.59 11.39 7.36
C ASN A 35 -5.40 10.48 7.73
N LEU A 36 -5.25 10.14 9.02
CA LEU A 36 -4.25 9.19 9.50
C LEU A 36 -4.52 7.78 8.95
N LEU A 37 -5.77 7.32 8.99
CA LEU A 37 -6.14 6.01 8.44
C LEU A 37 -5.92 5.95 6.92
N ILE A 38 -6.18 7.04 6.20
CA ILE A 38 -5.88 7.15 4.76
C ILE A 38 -4.35 7.10 4.53
N ALA A 39 -3.55 7.75 5.37
CA ALA A 39 -2.07 7.71 5.30
C ALA A 39 -1.49 6.33 5.56
N LEU A 40 -2.10 5.59 6.48
CA LEU A 40 -1.69 4.24 6.82
C LEU A 40 -2.18 3.24 5.77
N GLY A 41 -3.38 3.45 5.24
CA GLY A 41 -4.02 2.64 4.21
C GLY A 41 -3.44 2.84 2.81
N SER A 42 -3.78 1.91 1.92
CA SER A 42 -3.69 2.14 0.48
C SER A 42 -4.69 1.21 -0.19
N SER A 43 -5.54 1.79 -1.03
CA SER A 43 -6.54 1.06 -1.83
C SER A 43 -5.89 0.00 -2.73
N TYR A 44 -4.60 0.16 -3.02
CA TYR A 44 -3.82 -0.76 -3.84
C TYR A 44 -3.24 -1.96 -3.08
N THR A 45 -3.27 -1.99 -1.75
CA THR A 45 -2.56 -3.05 -0.99
C THR A 45 -3.09 -4.45 -1.33
N GLN A 46 -4.40 -4.67 -1.20
CA GLN A 46 -5.01 -5.97 -1.46
C GLN A 46 -4.92 -6.37 -2.95
N PRO A 47 -5.30 -5.51 -3.93
CA PRO A 47 -5.15 -5.82 -5.35
C PRO A 47 -3.71 -6.16 -5.76
N LEU A 48 -2.72 -5.49 -5.15
CA LEU A 48 -1.32 -5.71 -5.43
C LEU A 48 -0.84 -7.08 -4.93
N HIS A 49 -1.32 -7.54 -3.77
CA HIS A 49 -1.06 -8.90 -3.29
C HIS A 49 -1.73 -9.97 -4.17
N GLU A 50 -2.93 -9.72 -4.66
CA GLU A 50 -3.64 -10.65 -5.56
C GLU A 50 -2.95 -10.78 -6.92
N ALA A 51 -2.57 -9.65 -7.52
CA ALA A 51 -1.79 -9.64 -8.76
C ALA A 51 -0.41 -10.29 -8.56
N ASP A 52 0.25 -10.05 -7.42
CA ASP A 52 1.51 -10.71 -7.08
C ASP A 52 1.37 -12.23 -6.95
N ALA A 53 0.31 -12.71 -6.29
CA ALA A 53 0.03 -14.12 -6.16
C ALA A 53 -0.24 -14.79 -7.52
N THR A 54 -0.86 -14.08 -8.46
CA THR A 54 -1.04 -14.55 -9.83
C THR A 54 0.30 -14.65 -10.57
N ARG A 55 1.16 -13.62 -10.50
CA ARG A 55 2.51 -13.68 -11.08
C ARG A 55 3.33 -14.84 -10.51
N ASN A 56 3.28 -15.06 -9.20
CA ASN A 56 3.98 -16.17 -8.55
C ASN A 56 3.54 -17.53 -9.11
N ARG A 57 2.22 -17.72 -9.28
CA ARG A 57 1.67 -18.94 -9.88
C ARG A 57 2.13 -19.14 -11.33
N LEU A 58 2.14 -18.08 -12.13
CA LEU A 58 2.60 -18.12 -13.52
C LEU A 58 4.09 -18.49 -13.60
N VAL A 59 4.95 -17.83 -12.82
CA VAL A 59 6.40 -18.13 -12.77
C VAL A 59 6.64 -19.59 -12.38
N VAL A 60 5.96 -20.09 -11.35
CA VAL A 60 6.11 -21.49 -10.91
C VAL A 60 5.66 -22.46 -12.01
N ASN A 61 4.55 -22.20 -12.67
CA ASN A 61 4.03 -23.08 -13.71
C ASN A 61 4.91 -23.08 -14.98
N ILE A 62 5.38 -21.91 -15.42
CA ILE A 62 6.34 -21.80 -16.53
C ILE A 62 7.61 -22.60 -16.21
N ASN A 63 8.17 -22.41 -15.01
CA ASN A 63 9.35 -23.18 -14.57
C ASN A 63 9.10 -24.69 -14.58
N ARG A 64 7.92 -25.14 -14.13
CA ARG A 64 7.55 -26.57 -14.13
C ARG A 64 7.43 -27.13 -15.55
N ILE A 65 6.76 -26.44 -16.46
CA ILE A 65 6.59 -26.89 -17.85
C ILE A 65 7.95 -27.00 -18.54
N VAL A 66 8.77 -25.95 -18.44
CA VAL A 66 10.11 -25.91 -19.04
C VAL A 66 11.02 -26.98 -18.44
N THR A 67 11.07 -27.10 -17.11
CA THR A 67 11.90 -28.12 -16.45
C THR A 67 11.45 -29.53 -16.78
N GLY A 68 10.14 -29.77 -16.87
CA GLY A 68 9.58 -31.08 -17.25
C GLY A 68 10.03 -31.51 -18.65
N HIS A 69 9.86 -30.64 -19.64
CA HIS A 69 10.29 -30.93 -21.01
C HIS A 69 11.82 -31.06 -21.12
N ALA A 70 12.58 -30.19 -20.45
CA ALA A 70 14.05 -30.20 -20.51
C ALA A 70 14.66 -31.49 -19.94
N LYS A 71 13.99 -32.15 -18.99
CA LYS A 71 14.45 -33.40 -18.36
C LYS A 71 14.00 -34.67 -19.08
N LEU A 72 13.22 -34.56 -20.15
CA LEU A 72 12.71 -35.69 -20.92
C LEU A 72 13.20 -35.58 -22.37
N PRO A 73 14.37 -36.15 -22.71
CA PRO A 73 14.97 -36.07 -24.05
C PRO A 73 14.06 -36.60 -25.16
N GLU A 74 13.22 -37.57 -24.84
CA GLU A 74 12.34 -38.26 -25.80
C GLU A 74 11.08 -37.44 -26.17
N VAL A 75 10.79 -36.34 -25.46
CA VAL A 75 9.56 -35.55 -25.65
C VAL A 75 9.79 -34.43 -26.68
N PRO A 76 8.86 -34.23 -27.63
CA PRO A 76 8.93 -33.11 -28.56
C PRO A 76 9.10 -31.77 -27.83
N GLY A 77 10.00 -30.92 -28.34
CA GLY A 77 10.30 -29.63 -27.72
C GLY A 77 11.36 -29.67 -26.60
N ASN A 78 12.01 -30.82 -26.33
CA ASN A 78 13.10 -30.90 -25.36
C ASN A 78 14.22 -29.88 -25.63
N GLU A 79 14.72 -29.76 -26.88
CA GLU A 79 15.79 -28.82 -27.22
C GLU A 79 15.41 -27.37 -26.90
N ALA A 80 14.19 -26.97 -27.25
CA ALA A 80 13.64 -25.65 -26.92
C ALA A 80 13.55 -25.46 -25.40
N ALA A 81 13.11 -26.49 -24.67
CA ALA A 81 13.02 -26.47 -23.22
C ALA A 81 14.39 -26.36 -22.54
N VAL A 82 15.43 -27.01 -23.04
CA VAL A 82 16.79 -26.92 -22.49
C VAL A 82 17.35 -25.50 -22.61
N LYS A 83 17.11 -24.82 -23.74
CA LYS A 83 17.48 -23.42 -23.92
C LYS A 83 16.72 -22.51 -22.95
N LEU A 84 15.40 -22.66 -22.87
CA LEU A 84 14.55 -21.88 -21.96
C LEU A 84 14.91 -22.14 -20.49
N TYR A 85 15.22 -23.39 -20.13
CA TYR A 85 15.65 -23.73 -18.79
C TYR A 85 16.93 -22.97 -18.42
N SER A 86 17.90 -22.91 -19.33
CA SER A 86 19.14 -22.16 -19.14
C SER A 86 18.87 -20.67 -18.91
N LEU A 87 17.93 -20.06 -19.66
CA LEU A 87 17.48 -18.68 -19.44
C LEU A 87 16.85 -18.50 -18.04
N LEU A 88 15.92 -19.39 -17.67
CA LEU A 88 15.26 -19.33 -16.35
C LEU A 88 16.28 -19.48 -15.20
N GLN A 89 17.32 -20.29 -15.39
CA GLN A 89 18.43 -20.42 -14.44
C GLN A 89 19.38 -19.23 -14.43
N GLN A 90 19.37 -18.34 -15.42
CA GLN A 90 20.11 -17.07 -15.34
C GLN A 90 19.34 -16.07 -14.47
N TYR A 91 18.04 -15.94 -14.70
CA TYR A 91 17.18 -15.03 -13.93
C TYR A 91 16.90 -15.48 -12.49
N LYS A 92 16.81 -16.80 -12.25
CA LYS A 92 16.58 -17.43 -10.94
C LYS A 92 15.49 -16.73 -10.11
N VAL A 93 14.36 -16.43 -10.75
CA VAL A 93 13.28 -15.66 -10.13
C VAL A 93 12.82 -16.34 -8.83
N ASN A 94 12.93 -15.61 -7.72
CA ASN A 94 12.42 -16.06 -6.43
C ASN A 94 11.09 -15.36 -6.13
N VAL A 95 10.04 -16.15 -5.95
CA VAL A 95 8.68 -15.65 -5.65
C VAL A 95 8.59 -14.89 -4.32
N ASN A 96 9.50 -15.16 -3.38
CA ASN A 96 9.55 -14.54 -2.05
C ASN A 96 10.32 -13.22 -2.03
N TRP A 97 10.87 -12.75 -3.17
CA TRP A 97 11.49 -11.44 -3.23
C TRP A 97 10.48 -10.31 -2.98
N LYS A 98 11.00 -9.16 -2.55
CA LYS A 98 10.21 -7.93 -2.45
C LYS A 98 9.55 -7.64 -3.80
N ILE A 99 8.29 -7.23 -3.76
CA ILE A 99 7.44 -7.07 -4.95
C ILE A 99 8.13 -6.16 -5.99
N GLY A 100 8.72 -5.04 -5.58
CA GLY A 100 9.44 -4.14 -6.49
C GLY A 100 10.67 -4.78 -7.16
N GLN A 101 11.49 -5.52 -6.40
CA GLN A 101 12.64 -6.26 -6.95
C GLN A 101 12.18 -7.31 -7.97
N LYS A 102 11.16 -8.08 -7.61
CA LYS A 102 10.58 -9.09 -8.49
C LYS A 102 10.00 -8.46 -9.75
N THR A 103 9.33 -7.32 -9.66
CA THR A 103 8.78 -6.60 -10.83
C THR A 103 9.87 -6.26 -11.84
N GLY A 104 11.00 -5.70 -11.41
CA GLY A 104 12.10 -5.34 -12.31
C GLY A 104 12.72 -6.56 -12.99
N ILE A 105 12.95 -7.65 -12.24
CA ILE A 105 13.48 -8.89 -12.80
C ILE A 105 12.49 -9.53 -13.79
N LEU A 106 11.19 -9.53 -13.46
CA LEU A 106 10.16 -10.09 -14.33
C LEU A 106 9.97 -9.29 -15.62
N THR A 107 10.19 -7.97 -15.61
CA THR A 107 10.18 -7.15 -16.83
C THR A 107 11.22 -7.69 -17.81
N ASN A 108 12.47 -7.80 -17.39
CA ASN A 108 13.56 -8.27 -18.25
C ASN A 108 13.35 -9.72 -18.71
N LEU A 109 12.90 -10.62 -17.81
CA LEU A 109 12.64 -12.01 -18.17
C LEU A 109 11.55 -12.13 -19.24
N VAL A 110 10.46 -11.37 -19.12
CA VAL A 110 9.36 -11.39 -20.08
C VAL A 110 9.80 -10.82 -21.42
N GLU A 111 10.60 -9.75 -21.42
CA GLU A 111 11.19 -9.19 -22.64
C GLU A 111 12.06 -10.22 -23.37
N ASP A 112 12.92 -10.95 -22.66
CA ASP A 112 13.74 -12.00 -23.27
C ASP A 112 12.89 -13.17 -23.81
N LEU A 113 11.89 -13.62 -23.03
CA LEU A 113 11.01 -14.72 -23.44
C LEU A 113 10.18 -14.40 -24.68
N LEU A 114 9.70 -13.15 -24.81
CA LEU A 114 8.91 -12.70 -25.96
C LEU A 114 9.78 -12.12 -27.08
N GLY A 115 11.07 -11.92 -26.82
CA GLY A 115 12.03 -11.38 -27.79
C GLY A 115 12.45 -12.41 -28.84
N GLU A 116 13.17 -11.92 -29.85
CA GLU A 116 13.57 -12.73 -31.01
C GLU A 116 14.40 -13.96 -30.64
N SER A 117 15.14 -13.90 -29.53
CA SER A 117 16.04 -14.97 -29.08
C SER A 117 15.32 -16.21 -28.56
N PHE A 118 14.09 -16.08 -28.04
CA PHE A 118 13.37 -17.19 -27.40
C PHE A 118 11.91 -17.35 -27.84
N GLN A 119 11.37 -16.45 -28.67
CA GLN A 119 9.97 -16.52 -29.12
C GLN A 119 9.63 -17.86 -29.78
N LYS A 120 10.55 -18.46 -30.54
CA LYS A 120 10.33 -19.76 -31.22
C LYS A 120 10.25 -20.90 -30.22
N GLU A 121 11.13 -20.90 -29.23
CA GLU A 121 11.13 -21.89 -28.15
C GLU A 121 9.86 -21.76 -27.27
N VAL A 122 9.45 -20.53 -26.96
CA VAL A 122 8.22 -20.22 -26.22
C VAL A 122 6.97 -20.71 -26.97
N GLU A 123 6.93 -20.53 -28.29
CA GLU A 123 5.85 -21.06 -29.14
C GLU A 123 5.89 -22.59 -29.22
N THR A 124 7.07 -23.18 -29.37
CA THR A 124 7.25 -24.65 -29.45
C THR A 124 6.74 -25.35 -28.19
N LEU A 125 6.96 -24.76 -27.00
CA LEU A 125 6.47 -25.29 -25.73
C LEU A 125 5.00 -24.95 -25.44
N GLY A 126 4.35 -24.14 -26.29
CA GLY A 126 2.97 -23.70 -26.09
C GLY A 126 2.76 -22.81 -24.85
N ILE A 127 3.83 -22.20 -24.33
CA ILE A 127 3.79 -21.39 -23.10
C ILE A 127 3.55 -19.89 -23.37
N LYS A 128 3.50 -19.47 -24.63
CA LYS A 128 3.28 -18.07 -25.03
C LYS A 128 2.11 -17.39 -24.28
N PRO A 129 0.91 -18.00 -24.15
CA PRO A 129 -0.19 -17.36 -23.43
C PRO A 129 0.13 -17.11 -21.94
N ALA A 130 0.89 -18.00 -21.31
CA ALA A 130 1.29 -17.84 -19.92
C ALA A 130 2.33 -16.73 -19.75
N VAL A 131 3.25 -16.57 -20.71
CA VAL A 131 4.26 -15.50 -20.72
C VAL A 131 3.59 -14.14 -20.97
N GLU A 132 2.65 -14.06 -21.91
CA GLU A 132 1.87 -12.84 -22.17
C GLU A 132 1.02 -12.44 -20.95
N LYS A 133 0.39 -13.41 -20.26
CA LYS A 133 -0.33 -13.12 -19.01
C LYS A 133 0.61 -12.67 -17.90
N LEU A 134 1.83 -13.23 -17.84
CA LEU A 134 2.85 -12.78 -16.89
C LEU A 134 3.28 -11.33 -17.16
N LYS A 135 3.40 -10.93 -18.44
CA LYS A 135 3.65 -9.54 -18.85
C LYS A 135 2.57 -8.61 -18.33
N GLU A 136 1.31 -8.93 -18.64
CA GLU A 136 0.14 -8.12 -18.28
C GLU A 136 0.06 -7.91 -16.76
N GLU A 137 0.18 -8.98 -15.97
CA GLU A 137 0.13 -8.87 -14.51
C GLU A 137 1.36 -8.15 -13.95
N ASN A 138 2.54 -8.28 -14.58
CA ASN A 138 3.73 -7.54 -14.15
C ASN A 138 3.59 -6.03 -14.37
N GLU A 139 3.08 -5.62 -15.54
CA GLU A 139 2.75 -4.24 -15.86
C GLU A 139 1.70 -3.69 -14.90
N ARG A 140 0.64 -4.45 -14.64
CA ARG A 140 -0.40 -4.10 -13.67
C ARG A 140 0.17 -3.85 -12.27
N VAL A 141 1.05 -4.72 -11.77
CA VAL A 141 1.71 -4.49 -10.47
C VAL A 141 2.61 -3.27 -10.51
N ASN A 142 3.36 -3.04 -11.60
CA ASN A 142 4.20 -1.85 -11.73
C ASN A 142 3.36 -0.56 -11.64
N THR A 143 2.24 -0.50 -12.37
CA THR A 143 1.28 0.62 -12.32
C THR A 143 0.72 0.81 -10.90
N MET A 144 0.34 -0.27 -10.21
CA MET A 144 -0.16 -0.18 -8.84
C MET A 144 0.91 0.27 -7.84
N LEU A 145 2.17 -0.15 -8.00
CA LEU A 145 3.28 0.31 -7.16
C LEU A 145 3.48 1.83 -7.33
N LEU A 146 3.45 2.34 -8.56
CA LEU A 146 3.54 3.77 -8.84
C LEU A 146 2.34 4.54 -8.28
N ALA A 147 1.13 4.02 -8.48
CA ALA A 147 -0.10 4.62 -7.96
C ALA A 147 -0.12 4.67 -6.43
N ARG A 148 0.32 3.58 -5.76
CA ARG A 148 0.48 3.51 -4.30
C ARG A 148 1.53 4.50 -3.78
N SER A 149 2.65 4.66 -4.49
CA SER A 149 3.65 5.67 -4.14
C SER A 149 3.08 7.08 -4.26
N LYS A 150 2.31 7.37 -5.32
CA LYS A 150 1.63 8.67 -5.51
C LYS A 150 0.55 8.93 -4.46
N GLU A 151 -0.27 7.93 -4.13
CA GLU A 151 -1.28 7.99 -3.07
C GLU A 151 -0.61 8.36 -1.74
N LYS A 152 0.60 7.84 -1.48
CA LYS A 152 1.33 8.09 -0.24
C LYS A 152 2.21 9.34 -0.23
N SER A 153 2.72 9.84 -1.37
CA SER A 153 3.82 10.82 -1.34
C SER A 153 3.41 12.27 -1.07
N GLU A 154 2.25 12.74 -1.53
CA GLU A 154 1.96 14.20 -1.52
C GLU A 154 0.61 14.53 -0.91
N PHE A 155 -0.48 14.01 -1.47
CA PHE A 155 -1.83 14.40 -1.06
C PHE A 155 -2.15 14.05 0.40
N VAL A 156 -1.73 12.85 0.82
CA VAL A 156 -2.10 12.33 2.13
C VAL A 156 -1.24 12.89 3.25
N HIS A 157 0.04 13.19 2.97
CA HIS A 157 0.92 13.83 3.95
C HIS A 157 0.52 15.30 4.20
N GLU A 158 0.13 16.03 3.15
CA GLU A 158 -0.33 17.41 3.30
C GLU A 158 -1.68 17.48 4.03
N ALA A 159 -2.66 16.64 3.66
CA ALA A 159 -3.97 16.60 4.32
C ALA A 159 -3.83 16.23 5.82
N LEU A 160 -3.02 15.22 6.14
CA LEU A 160 -2.75 14.84 7.52
C LEU A 160 -2.01 15.94 8.30
N ALA A 161 -1.04 16.62 7.68
CA ALA A 161 -0.34 17.74 8.31
C ALA A 161 -1.28 18.90 8.65
N LYS A 162 -2.18 19.26 7.72
CA LYS A 162 -3.22 20.28 7.96
C LYS A 162 -4.17 19.88 9.09
N ALA A 163 -4.65 18.64 9.09
CA ALA A 163 -5.55 18.15 10.14
C ALA A 163 -4.89 18.14 11.54
N ARG A 164 -3.59 17.85 11.61
CA ARG A 164 -2.80 17.95 12.85
C ARG A 164 -2.70 19.39 13.37
N ILE A 165 -2.41 20.34 12.49
CA ILE A 165 -2.33 21.76 12.87
C ILE A 165 -3.67 22.26 13.44
N GLU A 166 -4.79 21.93 12.80
CA GLU A 166 -6.11 22.31 13.31
C GLU A 166 -6.45 21.63 14.63
N THR A 167 -6.03 20.37 14.79
CA THR A 167 -6.22 19.63 16.04
C THR A 167 -5.40 20.21 17.19
N ASP A 168 -4.13 20.56 16.96
CA ASP A 168 -3.26 21.22 17.94
C ASP A 168 -3.80 22.59 18.34
N LYS A 169 -4.36 23.33 17.38
CA LYS A 169 -5.02 24.62 17.61
C LYS A 169 -6.27 24.47 18.48
N ALA A 170 -7.18 23.57 18.13
CA ALA A 170 -8.39 23.32 18.92
C ALA A 170 -8.06 22.85 20.35
N TYR A 171 -7.01 22.04 20.51
CA TYR A 171 -6.51 21.63 21.81
C TYR A 171 -6.02 22.81 22.65
N SER A 172 -5.23 23.71 22.05
CA SER A 172 -4.74 24.91 22.73
C SER A 172 -5.90 25.82 23.14
N GLU A 173 -6.84 26.06 22.22
CA GLU A 173 -8.01 26.90 22.46
C GLU A 173 -8.92 26.41 23.59
N ILE A 174 -9.18 25.10 23.68
CA ILE A 174 -10.03 24.56 24.76
C ILE A 174 -9.31 24.51 26.10
N THR A 175 -8.00 24.22 26.11
CA THR A 175 -7.21 24.20 27.36
C THR A 175 -7.05 25.61 27.94
N GLU A 176 -6.74 26.60 27.11
CA GLU A 176 -6.70 28.01 27.51
C GLU A 176 -8.05 28.48 28.06
N PHE A 177 -9.15 28.09 27.43
CA PHE A 177 -10.49 28.39 27.91
C PHE A 177 -10.78 27.78 29.29
N ILE A 178 -10.48 26.48 29.47
CA ILE A 178 -10.65 25.79 30.76
C ILE A 178 -9.83 26.48 31.85
N GLU A 179 -8.59 26.85 31.56
CA GLU A 179 -7.73 27.55 32.50
C GLU A 179 -8.28 28.93 32.89
N ALA A 180 -8.72 29.72 31.90
CA ALA A 180 -9.30 31.05 32.13
C ALA A 180 -10.62 30.97 32.93
N TYR A 181 -11.46 29.99 32.61
CA TYR A 181 -12.72 29.74 33.31
C TYR A 181 -12.49 29.29 34.77
N SER A 182 -11.50 28.43 35.01
CA SER A 182 -11.11 28.01 36.36
C SER A 182 -10.60 29.19 37.20
N LYS A 183 -9.76 30.06 36.64
CA LYS A 183 -9.22 31.24 37.35
C LYS A 183 -10.31 32.26 37.70
N SER A 184 -11.26 32.50 36.79
CA SER A 184 -12.34 33.48 36.97
C SER A 184 -13.43 33.03 37.96
N SER A 185 -13.74 31.74 38.00
CA SER A 185 -14.67 31.16 38.99
C SER A 185 -14.13 31.23 40.43
N VAL A 186 -12.82 30.98 40.62
CA VAL A 186 -12.14 31.10 41.92
C VAL A 186 -12.08 32.55 42.43
N THR A 187 -11.95 33.54 41.54
CA THR A 187 -11.94 34.97 41.93
C THR A 187 -13.32 35.51 42.31
N ARG A 188 -14.40 34.92 41.78
CA ARG A 188 -15.78 35.28 42.14
C ARG A 188 -16.17 34.79 43.53
N SER A 189 -15.69 33.60 43.94
CA SER A 189 -15.92 33.01 45.26
C SER A 189 -15.18 33.74 46.41
N ARG A 190 -14.07 34.44 46.13
CA ARG A 190 -13.31 35.20 47.14
C ARG A 190 -13.81 36.63 47.37
N ARG A 191 -14.80 37.09 46.61
CA ARG A 191 -15.38 38.44 46.70
C ARG A 191 -16.80 38.48 47.30
N SER A 192 -17.37 37.32 47.64
CA SER A 192 -18.58 37.15 48.45
C SER A 192 -18.22 36.92 49.90
#